data_AF-A0A1H2IEL4-F1
#
_entry.id   AF-A0A1H2IEL4-F1
#
_cell.length_a   1.000
_cell.length_b   1.000
_cell.length_c   1.000
_cell.angle_alpha   90.00
_cell.angle_beta   90.00
_cell.angle_gamma   90.00
#
_symmetry.space_group_name_H-M   'P 1'
#
loop_
_entity.id
_entity.type
_entity.pdbx_description
1 polymer ?
#
loop_
_entity_poly.entity_id
_entity_poly.type
_entity_poly.pdbx_seq_one_letter_code
_entity_poly.pdbx_strand_id
1 'polypeptide(L)'
;MAALAMTSASAASATNLNAGYVLDKMNNDQMVSYVSGVVEGLAYARFLKDRPSEDGMNCFYGWYDKLDKQGWTKMEAWFRRHEDKPVGVLLHVLIKKECGE
;
A
#
# COMPACT_ATOMS: atom_id res chain seq x y z
N MET A 1 -32.84 39.07 -9.03
CA MET A 1 -31.44 38.98 -8.58
C MET A 1 -31.31 37.72 -7.73
N ALA A 2 -30.75 36.64 -8.30
CA ALA A 2 -30.53 35.39 -7.57
C ALA A 2 -29.03 35.28 -7.28
N ALA A 3 -28.66 35.27 -5.99
CA ALA A 3 -27.28 35.11 -5.56
C ALA A 3 -26.92 33.62 -5.59
N LEU A 4 -25.95 33.25 -6.42
CA LEU A 4 -25.32 31.92 -6.41
C LEU A 4 -24.42 31.83 -5.18
N ALA A 5 -24.82 31.03 -4.20
CA ALA A 5 -23.96 30.65 -3.10
C ALA A 5 -22.86 29.70 -3.62
N MET A 6 -21.63 30.19 -3.71
CA MET A 6 -20.46 29.36 -3.96
C MET A 6 -20.16 28.57 -2.68
N THR A 7 -20.56 27.31 -2.63
CA THR A 7 -20.09 26.36 -1.63
C THR A 7 -18.60 26.16 -1.81
N SER A 8 -17.81 26.74 -0.91
CA SER A 8 -16.37 26.51 -0.80
C SER A 8 -16.15 25.04 -0.45
N ALA A 9 -15.87 24.21 -1.46
CA ALA A 9 -15.37 22.87 -1.23
C ALA A 9 -13.99 23.01 -0.57
N SER A 10 -13.88 22.65 0.71
CA SER A 10 -12.59 22.48 1.37
C SER A 10 -11.78 21.50 0.55
N ALA A 11 -10.69 21.97 -0.07
CA ALA A 11 -9.75 21.08 -0.73
C ALA A 11 -9.18 20.15 0.34
N ALA A 12 -9.56 18.87 0.29
CA ALA A 12 -8.84 17.85 1.04
C ALA A 12 -7.41 17.85 0.52
N SER A 13 -6.48 18.37 1.32
CA SER A 13 -5.05 18.23 1.02
C SER A 13 -4.76 16.73 0.95
N ALA A 14 -4.32 16.26 -0.22
CA ALA A 14 -3.89 14.88 -0.37
C ALA A 14 -2.71 14.64 0.57
N THR A 15 -2.95 14.00 1.71
CA THR A 15 -1.89 13.56 2.60
C THR A 15 -1.02 12.58 1.84
N ASN A 16 0.28 12.87 1.75
CA ASN A 16 1.21 12.01 1.06
C ASN A 16 1.43 10.77 1.94
N LEU A 17 0.76 9.65 1.62
CA LEU A 17 0.84 8.37 2.33
C LEU A 17 2.16 7.63 2.03
N ASN A 18 3.26 8.33 2.27
CA ASN A 18 4.61 7.79 2.18
C ASN A 18 4.93 6.95 3.43
N ALA A 19 6.05 6.23 3.37
CA ALA A 19 6.49 5.35 4.45
C ALA A 19 6.64 6.06 5.80
N GLY A 20 7.18 7.29 5.81
CA GLY A 20 7.33 8.08 7.03
C GLY A 20 5.98 8.40 7.68
N TYR A 21 5.00 8.83 6.89
CA TYR A 21 3.65 9.09 7.38
C TYR A 21 3.02 7.84 8.00
N VAL A 22 3.13 6.70 7.31
CA VAL A 22 2.57 5.43 7.82
C VAL A 22 3.22 5.03 9.14
N LEU A 23 4.55 5.10 9.24
CA LEU A 23 5.26 4.73 10.46
C LEU A 23 5.00 5.67 11.64
N ASP A 24 4.85 6.97 11.38
CA ASP A 24 4.83 7.98 12.45
C ASP A 24 3.41 8.45 12.82
N LYS A 25 2.43 8.24 11.94
CA LYS A 25 1.05 8.76 12.11
C LYS A 25 -0.02 7.69 12.20
N MET A 26 0.24 6.46 11.76
CA MET A 26 -0.71 5.36 11.90
C MET A 26 -0.41 4.55 13.15
N ASN A 27 -1.45 4.08 13.83
CA ASN A 27 -1.31 2.99 14.79
C ASN A 27 -1.19 1.64 14.07
N ASN A 28 -0.95 0.57 14.83
CA ASN A 28 -0.73 -0.77 14.26
C ASN A 28 -1.90 -1.24 13.40
N ASP A 29 -3.14 -1.11 13.87
CA ASP A 29 -4.32 -1.59 13.13
C ASP A 29 -4.53 -0.81 11.83
N GLN A 30 -4.29 0.51 11.85
CA GLN A 30 -4.33 1.38 10.68
C GLN A 30 -3.25 1.01 9.66
N MET A 31 -2.02 0.77 10.13
CA MET A 31 -0.92 0.37 9.26
C MET A 31 -1.17 -1.00 8.63
N VAL A 32 -1.61 -1.99 9.41
CA VAL A 32 -1.92 -3.33 8.92
C VAL A 32 -3.04 -3.26 7.87
N SER A 33 -4.12 -2.54 8.17
CA SER A 33 -5.23 -2.37 7.22
C SER A 33 -4.79 -1.65 5.95
N TYR A 34 -3.94 -0.64 6.06
CA TYR A 34 -3.41 0.10 4.92
C TYR A 34 -2.52 -0.78 4.04
N VAL A 35 -1.58 -1.52 4.64
CA VAL A 35 -0.69 -2.45 3.91
C VAL A 35 -1.51 -3.53 3.21
N SER A 36 -2.50 -4.11 3.89
CA SER A 36 -3.41 -5.10 3.29
C SER A 36 -4.13 -4.56 2.06
N GLY A 37 -4.70 -3.34 2.12
CA GLY A 37 -5.35 -2.73 0.97
C GLY A 37 -4.41 -2.45 -0.20
N VAL A 38 -3.15 -2.09 0.08
CA VAL A 38 -2.13 -1.91 -0.95
C VAL A 38 -1.75 -3.25 -1.60
N VAL A 39 -1.58 -4.32 -0.81
CA VAL A 39 -1.34 -5.67 -1.33
C VAL A 39 -2.47 -6.12 -2.23
N GLU A 40 -3.73 -5.92 -1.82
CA GLU A 40 -4.91 -6.23 -2.63
C GLU A 40 -4.88 -5.53 -3.99
N GLY A 41 -4.63 -4.22 -4.01
CA GLY A 41 -4.54 -3.46 -5.26
C GLY A 41 -3.41 -3.96 -6.18
N LEU A 42 -2.26 -4.32 -5.61
CA LEU A 42 -1.13 -4.89 -6.36
C LEU A 42 -1.43 -6.29 -6.90
N ALA A 43 -2.07 -7.14 -6.09
CA ALA A 43 -2.46 -8.49 -6.47
C ALA A 43 -3.51 -8.46 -7.60
N TYR A 44 -4.52 -7.60 -7.50
CA TYR A 44 -5.50 -7.41 -8.55
C TYR A 44 -4.88 -6.88 -9.85
N ALA A 45 -3.96 -5.92 -9.75
CA ALA A 45 -3.23 -5.43 -10.92
C ALA A 45 -2.43 -6.55 -11.61
N ARG A 46 -1.85 -7.48 -10.84
CA ARG A 46 -1.16 -8.66 -11.36
C ARG A 46 -2.12 -9.62 -12.07
N PHE A 47 -3.28 -9.89 -11.49
CA PHE A 47 -4.32 -10.69 -12.15
C PHE A 47 -4.74 -10.09 -13.50
N LEU A 48 -4.96 -8.77 -13.56
CA LEU A 48 -5.33 -8.12 -14.83
C LEU A 48 -4.29 -8.31 -15.94
N LYS A 49 -3.01 -8.44 -15.58
CA LYS A 49 -1.90 -8.73 -16.51
C LYS A 49 -1.86 -10.21 -16.92
N ASP A 50 -2.04 -11.11 -15.97
CA ASP A 50 -1.80 -12.56 -16.15
C ASP A 50 -3.06 -13.35 -16.56
N ARG A 51 -4.23 -12.72 -16.53
CA ARG A 51 -5.52 -13.38 -16.77
C ARG A 51 -5.51 -14.21 -18.06
N PRO A 52 -6.08 -15.43 -18.03
CA PRO A 52 -6.95 -15.95 -16.97
C PRO A 52 -6.20 -16.58 -15.78
N SER A 53 -4.86 -16.60 -15.74
CA SER A 53 -4.14 -17.16 -14.59
C SER A 53 -4.25 -16.24 -13.37
N GLU A 54 -4.43 -16.88 -12.21
CA GLU A 54 -4.44 -16.26 -10.88
C GLU A 54 -3.13 -16.51 -10.11
N ASP A 55 -2.17 -17.23 -10.69
CA ASP A 55 -0.95 -17.67 -9.98
C ASP A 55 -0.14 -16.49 -9.43
N GLY A 56 0.02 -15.42 -10.22
CA GLY A 56 0.71 -14.21 -9.81
C GLY A 56 -0.02 -13.47 -8.68
N MET A 57 -1.34 -13.37 -8.76
CA MET A 57 -2.18 -12.77 -7.71
C MET A 57 -2.08 -13.58 -6.41
N ASN A 58 -2.21 -14.90 -6.50
CA ASN A 58 -2.11 -15.82 -5.37
C ASN A 58 -0.72 -15.80 -4.72
N CYS A 59 0.35 -15.55 -5.49
CA CYS A 59 1.67 -15.34 -4.91
C CYS A 59 1.72 -14.08 -4.03
N PHE A 60 1.08 -12.98 -4.43
CA PHE A 60 1.07 -11.73 -3.66
C PHE A 60 0.32 -11.91 -2.33
N TYR A 61 -0.82 -12.62 -2.36
CA TYR A 61 -1.53 -13.00 -1.14
C TYR A 61 -0.68 -13.92 -0.26
N GLY A 62 -0.09 -14.95 -0.85
CA GLY A 62 0.79 -15.87 -0.12
C GLY A 62 2.03 -15.20 0.47
N TRP A 63 2.56 -14.15 -0.15
CA TRP A 63 3.64 -13.33 0.41
C TRP A 63 3.17 -12.61 1.68
N TYR A 64 1.99 -12.00 1.64
CA TYR A 64 1.43 -11.26 2.76
C TYR A 64 1.03 -12.18 3.93
N ASP A 65 0.39 -13.32 3.63
CA ASP A 65 -0.05 -14.28 4.65
C ASP A 65 1.11 -14.91 5.43
N LYS A 66 2.31 -14.96 4.83
CA LYS A 66 3.54 -15.44 5.47
C LYS A 66 4.23 -14.39 6.34
N LEU A 67 3.76 -13.14 6.38
CA LEU A 67 4.36 -12.10 7.21
C LEU A 67 4.08 -12.37 8.69
N ASP A 68 5.05 -13.02 9.33
CA ASP A 68 5.12 -13.14 10.78
C ASP A 68 5.62 -11.84 11.43
N LYS A 69 5.70 -11.83 12.77
CA LYS A 69 6.21 -10.68 13.53
C LYS A 69 7.58 -10.19 13.03
N GLN A 70 8.47 -11.09 12.64
CA GLN A 70 9.80 -10.73 12.14
C GLN A 70 9.71 -10.12 10.72
N GLY A 71 8.82 -10.64 9.88
CA GLY A 71 8.48 -10.09 8.57
C GLY A 71 7.99 -8.65 8.68
N TRP A 72 7.05 -8.38 9.58
CA TRP A 72 6.56 -7.02 9.87
C TRP A 72 7.69 -6.09 10.32
N THR A 73 8.53 -6.51 11.28
CA THR A 73 9.68 -5.70 11.72
C THR A 73 10.66 -5.40 10.57
N LYS A 74 10.93 -6.37 9.68
CA LYS A 74 11.81 -6.16 8.53
C LYS A 74 11.20 -5.18 7.52
N MET A 75 9.89 -5.26 7.30
CA MET A 75 9.16 -4.35 6.42
C MET A 75 9.14 -2.92 6.97
N GLU A 76 8.85 -2.75 8.26
CA GLU A 76 8.92 -1.44 8.92
C GLU A 76 10.34 -0.84 8.85
N ALA A 77 11.37 -1.66 9.06
CA ALA A 77 12.75 -1.23 8.89
C ALA A 77 13.07 -0.82 7.44
N TRP A 78 12.47 -1.49 6.44
CA TRP A 78 12.59 -1.10 5.04
C TRP A 78 11.92 0.24 4.76
N PHE A 79 10.71 0.47 5.31
CA PHE A 79 10.01 1.75 5.24
C PHE A 79 10.80 2.87 5.91
N ARG A 80 11.40 2.60 7.08
CA ARG A 80 12.22 3.58 7.81
C ARG A 80 13.47 4.02 7.05
N ARG A 81 13.99 3.19 6.14
CA ARG A 81 15.10 3.56 5.25
C ARG A 81 14.66 4.40 4.03
N HIS A 82 13.37 4.46 3.75
CA HIS A 82 12.79 5.06 2.54
C HIS A 82 11.55 5.90 2.87
N GLU A 83 11.62 6.70 3.95
CA GLU A 83 10.46 7.40 4.52
C GLU A 83 9.74 8.32 3.51
N ASP A 84 10.47 8.87 2.54
CA ASP A 84 9.95 9.77 1.52
C ASP A 84 9.24 9.05 0.37
N LYS A 85 9.27 7.72 0.32
CA LYS A 85 8.74 6.92 -0.80
C LYS A 85 7.30 6.45 -0.55
N PRO A 86 6.47 6.33 -1.61
CA PRO A 86 5.14 5.74 -1.49
C PRO A 86 5.21 4.28 -1.05
N VAL A 87 4.38 3.90 -0.08
CA VAL A 87 4.35 2.53 0.44
C VAL A 87 4.07 1.48 -0.64
N GLY A 88 3.16 1.75 -1.58
CA GLY A 88 2.87 0.83 -2.68
C GLY A 88 4.07 0.51 -3.56
N VAL A 89 4.95 1.49 -3.80
CA VAL A 89 6.20 1.27 -4.55
C VAL A 89 7.15 0.38 -3.75
N LEU A 90 7.30 0.64 -2.45
CA LEU A 90 8.17 -0.13 -1.58
C LEU A 90 7.70 -1.58 -1.44
N LEU A 91 6.40 -1.80 -1.25
CA LEU A 91 5.79 -3.13 -1.19
C LEU A 91 5.93 -3.86 -2.52
N HIS A 92 5.69 -3.19 -3.65
CA HIS A 92 5.89 -3.78 -4.98
C HIS A 92 7.33 -4.31 -5.14
N VAL A 93 8.34 -3.56 -4.71
CA VAL A 93 9.74 -4.01 -4.77
C VAL A 93 9.97 -5.27 -3.91
N LEU A 94 9.43 -5.30 -2.68
CA LEU A 94 9.57 -6.45 -1.79
C LEU A 94 8.89 -7.70 -2.36
N ILE A 95 7.64 -7.56 -2.81
CA ILE A 95 6.83 -8.68 -3.32
C ILE A 95 7.42 -9.21 -4.63
N LYS A 96 7.81 -8.32 -5.54
CA LYS A 96 8.41 -8.67 -6.84
C LYS A 96 9.68 -9.51 -6.70
N LYS A 97 10.45 -9.30 -5.63
CA LYS A 97 11.64 -10.12 -5.34
C LYS A 97 11.28 -11.60 -5.10
N GLU A 98 10.10 -11.88 -4.54
CA GLU A 98 9.62 -13.23 -4.27
C GLU A 98 8.76 -13.80 -5.41
N CYS A 99 7.84 -12.99 -5.95
CA CYS A 99 6.83 -13.41 -6.91
C CYS A 99 7.19 -13.16 -8.39
N GLY A 100 8.31 -12.49 -8.67
CA GLY A 100 8.75 -12.20 -10.04
C GLY A 100 7.95 -11.10 -10.77
N GLU A 101 8.33 -10.80 -12.01
CA GLU A 101 7.63 -9.87 -12.91
C GLU A 101 6.46 -10.50 -13.68
#